data_AF-A0A7Y0DIN1-F1
#
_entry.id   AF-A0A7Y0DIN1-F1
#
_cell.length_a   1.000
_cell.length_b   1.000
_cell.length_c   1.000
_cell.angle_alpha   90.00
_cell.angle_beta   90.00
_cell.angle_gamma   90.00
#
_symmetry.space_group_name_H-M   'P 1'
#
loop_
_entity.id
_entity.type
_entity.pdbx_description
1 polymer ?
#
loop_
_entity_poly.entity_id
_entity_poly.type
_entity_poly.pdbx_seq_one_letter_code
_entity_poly.pdbx_strand_id
1 'polypeptide(L)' 'MHQASKSIVTAFATIILLAGLSACQKPEGPAERAGKSIDETTQKAGQEIEKAGQKIQDSANEAKK' A
#
# COMPACT_ATOMS: atom_id res chain seq x y z
N MET A 1 -10.17 -45.13 -20.77
CA MET A 1 -10.56 -44.69 -19.40
C MET A 1 -9.65 -43.61 -18.80
N HIS A 2 -8.52 -43.23 -19.41
CA HIS A 2 -7.59 -42.21 -18.86
C HIS A 2 -7.94 -40.73 -19.18
N GLN A 3 -8.83 -40.47 -20.13
CA GLN A 3 -9.13 -39.10 -20.59
C GLN A 3 -10.24 -38.41 -19.79
N ALA A 4 -11.22 -39.19 -19.30
CA ALA A 4 -12.33 -38.69 -18.48
C ALA A 4 -11.86 -38.26 -17.07
N SER A 5 -10.96 -39.03 -16.46
CA SER A 5 -10.37 -38.72 -15.15
C SER A 5 -9.52 -37.44 -15.19
N LYS A 6 -8.76 -37.21 -16.27
CA LYS A 6 -7.93 -36.01 -16.43
C LYS A 6 -8.76 -34.73 -16.55
N SER A 7 -9.88 -34.80 -17.28
CA SER A 7 -10.80 -33.67 -17.46
C SER A 7 -11.53 -33.29 -16.15
N ILE A 8 -11.90 -34.28 -15.34
CA ILE A 8 -12.54 -34.05 -14.04
C ILE A 8 -11.55 -33.38 -13.07
N VAL A 9 -10.30 -33.86 -13.01
CA VAL A 9 -9.27 -33.27 -12.15
C VAL A 9 -8.99 -31.81 -12.52
N THR A 10 -8.88 -31.50 -13.82
CA THR A 10 -8.67 -30.12 -14.27
C THR A 10 -9.86 -29.21 -13.94
N ALA A 11 -11.09 -29.71 -14.09
CA ALA A 11 -12.30 -28.95 -13.74
C ALA A 11 -12.40 -28.65 -12.23
N PHE A 12 -12.06 -29.63 -11.38
CA PHE A 12 -12.02 -29.41 -9.93
C PHE A 12 -10.90 -28.44 -9.52
N ALA A 13 -9.73 -28.52 -10.15
CA ALA A 13 -8.60 -27.65 -9.86
C ALA A 13 -8.92 -26.17 -10.16
N THR A 14 -9.59 -25.87 -11.28
CA THR A 14 -9.99 -24.49 -11.61
C THR A 14 -11.05 -23.95 -10.65
N ILE A 15 -12.00 -24.78 -10.21
CA ILE A 15 -13.01 -24.38 -9.21
C ILE A 15 -12.36 -24.04 -7.87
N ILE A 16 -11.42 -24.86 -7.40
CA ILE A 16 -10.69 -24.62 -6.16
C ILE A 16 -9.85 -23.34 -6.25
N LEU A 17 -9.20 -23.10 -7.39
CA LEU A 17 -8.40 -21.91 -7.60
C LEU A 17 -9.25 -20.64 -7.59
N LEU A 18 -10.40 -20.65 -8.30
CA LEU A 18 -11.34 -19.53 -8.33
C LEU A 18 -11.96 -19.26 -6.95
N ALA A 19 -12.27 -20.31 -6.18
CA ALA A 19 -12.76 -20.17 -4.81
C ALA A 19 -11.67 -19.63 -3.86
N GLY A 20 -10.42 -20.09 -4.02
CA GLY A 20 -9.28 -19.64 -3.21
C GLY A 20 -8.83 -18.21 -3.48
N LEU A 21 -9.05 -17.68 -4.69
CA LEU A 21 -8.74 -16.28 -5.03
C LEU A 21 -9.51 -15.27 -4.17
N SER A 22 -10.72 -15.63 -3.70
CA SER A 22 -11.50 -14.78 -2.79
C SER A 22 -10.83 -14.60 -1.42
N ALA A 23 -9.97 -15.54 -1.01
CA ALA A 23 -9.19 -15.45 0.22
C ALA A 23 -7.84 -14.72 0.06
N CYS A 24 -7.37 -14.54 -1.18
CA CYS A 24 -6.10 -13.86 -1.45
C CYS A 24 -6.22 -12.33 -1.47
N GLN A 25 -7.38 -11.77 -1.81
CA GLN A 25 -7.61 -10.32 -1.72
C GLN A 25 -8.07 -9.95 -0.32
N LYS A 26 -7.14 -9.97 0.64
CA LYS A 26 -7.43 -9.54 1.99
C LYS A 26 -7.51 -8.00 2.02
N PRO A 27 -8.65 -7.42 2.41
CA PRO A 27 -8.76 -5.97 2.55
C PRO A 27 -7.80 -5.49 3.64
N GLU A 28 -7.22 -4.31 3.43
CA GLU A 28 -6.28 -3.67 4.37
C GLU A 28 -6.84 -3.69 5.79
N GLY A 29 -6.06 -4.20 6.75
CA GLY A 29 -6.47 -4.34 8.14
C GLY A 29 -6.62 -2.97 8.85
N PRO A 30 -7.38 -2.90 9.96
CA PRO A 30 -7.55 -1.65 10.71
C PRO A 30 -6.22 -1.02 11.14
N ALA A 31 -5.25 -1.85 11.55
CA ALA A 31 -3.92 -1.42 11.94
C ALA A 31 -3.09 -0.88 10.74
N GLU A 32 -3.19 -1.50 9.56
CA GLU A 32 -2.52 -1.02 8.35
C GLU A 32 -3.09 0.33 7.92
N ARG A 33 -4.43 0.50 7.95
CA ARG A 33 -5.08 1.78 7.63
C ARG A 33 -4.70 2.90 8.61
N ALA A 34 -4.66 2.58 9.90
CA ALA A 34 -4.20 3.52 10.92
C ALA A 34 -2.74 3.89 10.69
N GLY A 35 -1.87 2.90 10.47
CA GLY A 35 -0.45 3.08 10.16
C GLY A 35 -0.24 3.99 8.94
N LYS A 36 -0.97 3.75 7.85
CA LYS A 36 -0.97 4.62 6.66
C LYS A 36 -1.36 6.07 6.99
N SER A 37 -2.44 6.26 7.73
CA SER A 37 -2.92 7.61 8.08
C SER A 37 -1.90 8.40 8.91
N ILE A 38 -1.20 7.71 9.81
CA ILE A 38 -0.15 8.29 10.67
C ILE A 38 1.10 8.62 9.84
N ASP A 39 1.51 7.72 8.93
CA ASP A 39 2.63 7.96 8.03
C ASP A 39 2.37 9.17 7.11
N GLU A 40 1.18 9.24 6.51
CA GLU A 40 0.79 10.38 5.67
C GLU A 40 0.79 11.70 6.44
N THR A 41 0.28 11.68 7.68
CA THR A 41 0.29 12.87 8.54
C THR A 41 1.71 13.29 8.89
N THR A 42 2.57 12.32 9.19
CA THR A 42 3.98 12.55 9.53
C THR A 42 4.75 13.13 8.33
N GLN A 43 4.54 12.59 7.12
CA GLN A 43 5.14 13.14 5.90
C GLN A 43 4.73 14.59 5.65
N LYS A 44 3.42 14.90 5.76
CA LYS A 44 2.93 16.27 5.56
C LYS A 44 3.51 17.22 6.59
N ALA A 45 3.54 16.83 7.85
CA ALA A 45 4.16 17.63 8.92
C ALA A 45 5.66 17.87 8.64
N GLY A 46 6.40 16.84 8.23
CA GLY A 46 7.82 16.96 7.88
C GLY A 46 8.06 17.92 6.71
N GLN A 47 7.26 17.85 5.65
CA GLN A 47 7.36 18.76 4.51
C GLN A 47 7.10 20.22 4.89
N GLU A 48 6.10 20.48 5.73
CA GLU A 48 5.80 21.85 6.17
C GLU A 48 6.92 22.42 7.06
N ILE A 49 7.51 21.59 7.94
CA ILE A 49 8.66 21.97 8.75
C ILE A 49 9.87 22.30 7.86
N GLU A 50 10.15 21.47 6.84
CA GLU A 50 11.25 21.71 5.91
C GLU A 50 11.06 23.02 5.12
N LYS A 51 9.85 23.27 4.59
CA LYS A 51 9.52 24.53 3.91
C LYS A 51 9.68 25.74 4.82
N ALA A 52 9.23 25.64 6.07
CA ALA A 52 9.40 26.71 7.05
C ALA A 52 10.89 26.96 7.33
N GLY A 53 11.67 25.90 7.51
CA GLY A 53 13.12 25.97 7.68
C GLY A 53 13.84 26.62 6.49
N GLN A 54 13.48 26.24 5.26
CA GLN A 54 14.00 26.86 4.04
C GLN A 54 13.68 28.35 3.98
N LYS A 55 12.43 28.76 4.23
CA LYS A 55 12.05 30.18 4.24
C LYS A 55 12.84 31.01 5.25
N ILE A 56 13.09 30.45 6.44
CA ILE A 56 13.88 31.10 7.49
C ILE A 56 15.34 31.22 7.03
N GLN A 57 15.91 30.15 6.46
CA GLN A 57 17.29 30.15 5.96
C GLN A 57 17.47 31.16 4.83
N ASP A 58 16.53 31.21 3.88
CA ASP A 58 16.53 32.15 2.76
C ASP A 58 16.48 33.59 3.26
N SER A 59 15.53 33.90 4.17
CA SER A 59 15.41 35.22 4.79
C SER A 59 16.68 35.62 5.57
N ALA A 60 17.29 34.67 6.28
CA ALA A 60 18.53 34.91 7.02
C ALA A 60 19.74 35.12 6.10
N ASN A 61 19.76 34.50 4.92
CA ASN A 61 20.81 34.69 3.93
C ASN A 61 20.66 36.04 3.21
N GLU A 62 19.43 36.42 2.87
CA GLU A 62 19.12 37.75 2.33
C GLU A 62 19.50 38.86 3.33
N ALA A 63 19.26 38.66 4.64
CA ALA A 63 19.65 39.62 5.68
C ALA A 63 21.17 39.69 5.94
N LYS A 64 21.94 38.70 5.48
CA LYS A 64 23.42 38.67 5.59
C LYS A 64 24.13 39.26 4.39
N LYS A 65 23.40 39.52 3.30
CA LYS A 65 23.92 40.11 2.06
C LYS A 65 23.79 41.64 2.10
#